data_AF-A0A934XDU1-F1
#
_entry.id   AF-A0A934XDU1-F1
#
_cell.length_a   1.000
_cell.length_b   1.000
_cell.length_c   1.000
_cell.angle_alpha   90.00
_cell.angle_beta   90.00
_cell.angle_gamma   90.00
#
_symmetry.space_group_name_H-M   'P 1'
#
loop_
_entity.id
_entity.type
_entity.pdbx_description
1 polymer ?
#
loop_
_entity_poly.entity_id
_entity_poly.type
_entity_poly.pdbx_seq_one_letter_code
_entity_poly.pdbx_strand_id
1 'polypeptide(L)'
;MFEFLGRHKSKGGKTAPDHGPSTMPQTVQSDVTQRDLARLTLHHILKGHGIPADWVTADLAPVHVPGQGDALLMQLEIMHWHDALVLHAPTLQQEMLDGLLRFDPTSNSAHYLFTWKFSPDCGCPHTHMPDPDFWIKEGALQAAKTAPAANIPVDLPTSNENDDDDHGFAPTQIPDPG
;
A
#
# COMPACT_ATOMS: atom_id res chain seq x y z
N MET A 1 6.85 28.94 -26.79
CA MET A 1 8.28 29.15 -27.07
C MET A 1 8.77 30.17 -26.06
N PHE A 2 9.44 29.72 -24.99
CA PHE A 2 9.91 30.60 -23.92
C PHE A 2 11.43 30.50 -23.86
N GLU A 3 12.09 31.59 -24.25
CA GLU A 3 13.54 31.76 -24.23
C GLU A 3 14.00 32.07 -22.80
N PHE A 4 14.94 31.27 -22.28
CA PHE A 4 15.67 31.58 -21.06
C PHE A 4 17.07 32.08 -21.43
N LEU A 5 17.25 33.41 -21.43
CA LEU A 5 18.56 34.06 -21.47
C LEU A 5 18.96 34.43 -20.03
N GLY A 6 20.04 33.84 -19.54
CA GLY A 6 20.58 34.12 -18.21
C GLY A 6 21.94 33.51 -17.94
N ARG A 7 22.89 33.69 -18.88
CA ARG A 7 24.28 33.26 -18.75
C ARG A 7 25.01 34.20 -17.78
N HIS A 8 25.06 33.85 -16.50
CA HIS A 8 25.94 34.53 -15.53
C HIS A 8 27.26 33.77 -15.35
N LYS A 9 28.34 34.51 -15.63
CA LYS A 9 29.75 34.13 -15.59
C LYS A 9 30.22 34.04 -14.12
N SER A 10 30.60 32.85 -13.65
CA SER A 10 31.25 32.71 -12.34
C SER A 10 32.77 32.80 -12.48
N LYS A 11 33.37 33.75 -11.75
CA LYS A 11 34.81 33.99 -11.62
C LYS A 11 35.28 33.28 -10.36
N GLY A 12 36.37 32.50 -10.48
CA GLY A 12 36.85 31.58 -9.45
C GLY A 12 37.08 32.22 -8.07
N GLY A 13 36.56 31.52 -7.05
CA GLY A 13 36.94 31.65 -5.65
C GLY A 13 37.27 30.25 -5.13
N LYS A 14 38.47 30.09 -4.61
CA LYS A 14 39.01 28.84 -4.06
C LYS A 14 38.53 28.72 -2.61
N THR A 15 37.61 27.78 -2.33
CA THR A 15 37.23 27.36 -0.98
C THR A 15 37.26 25.84 -0.90
N ALA A 16 37.73 25.36 0.25
CA ALA A 16 38.10 23.97 0.56
C ALA A 16 36.99 22.94 0.24
N PRO A 17 37.36 21.67 -0.05
CA PRO A 17 36.38 20.60 -0.18
C PRO A 17 35.80 20.29 1.20
N ASP A 18 34.58 20.76 1.39
CA ASP A 18 33.68 20.31 2.44
C ASP A 18 33.30 18.86 2.12
N HIS A 19 33.86 17.91 2.86
CA HIS A 19 33.53 16.49 2.75
C HIS A 19 32.20 16.23 3.47
N GLY A 20 31.10 16.74 2.90
CA GLY A 20 29.78 16.20 3.20
C GLY A 20 29.72 14.72 2.79
N PRO A 21 28.90 13.88 3.46
CA PRO A 21 28.74 12.49 3.07
C PRO A 21 28.32 12.45 1.61
N SER A 22 29.18 11.86 0.79
CA SER A 22 28.93 11.64 -0.62
C SER A 22 27.78 10.65 -0.72
N THR A 23 26.55 11.14 -0.83
CA THR A 23 25.40 10.36 -1.28
C THR A 23 25.61 10.08 -2.77
N MET A 24 26.58 9.23 -3.09
CA MET A 24 26.61 8.59 -4.39
C MET A 24 25.35 7.73 -4.46
N PRO A 25 24.53 7.83 -5.52
CA PRO A 25 23.48 6.86 -5.75
C PRO A 25 24.19 5.53 -5.95
N GLN A 26 24.22 4.71 -4.91
CA GLN A 26 24.66 3.34 -4.99
C GLN A 26 23.61 2.67 -5.88
N THR A 27 23.93 2.55 -7.17
CA THR A 27 23.09 1.87 -8.14
C THR A 27 23.09 0.40 -7.77
N VAL A 28 22.19 0.02 -6.86
CA VAL A 28 21.78 -1.38 -6.71
C VAL A 28 21.28 -1.74 -8.09
N GLN A 29 22.04 -2.46 -8.90
CA GLN A 29 21.59 -2.76 -10.26
C GLN A 29 20.57 -3.87 -10.14
N SER A 30 19.29 -3.58 -10.36
CA SER A 30 18.34 -4.65 -10.62
C SER A 30 18.79 -5.39 -11.87
N ASP A 31 18.88 -6.71 -11.76
CA ASP A 31 19.39 -7.55 -12.85
C ASP A 31 18.42 -7.47 -14.04
N VAL A 32 18.95 -7.50 -15.26
CA VAL A 32 18.14 -7.49 -16.49
C VAL A 32 17.12 -8.63 -16.46
N THR A 33 17.54 -9.77 -15.88
CA THR A 33 16.72 -10.95 -15.64
C THR A 33 15.48 -10.67 -14.77
N GLN A 34 15.60 -9.88 -13.70
CA GLN A 34 14.48 -9.53 -12.82
C GLN A 34 13.45 -8.63 -13.52
N ARG A 35 13.92 -7.69 -14.34
CA ARG A 35 13.01 -6.83 -15.13
C ARG A 35 12.23 -7.65 -16.15
N ASP A 36 12.90 -8.56 -16.85
CA ASP A 36 12.27 -9.41 -17.84
C ASP A 36 11.29 -10.39 -17.18
N LEU A 37 11.64 -10.93 -16.02
CA LEU A 37 10.76 -11.76 -15.22
C LEU A 37 9.49 -11.00 -14.79
N ALA A 38 9.63 -9.76 -14.34
CA ALA A 38 8.49 -8.92 -13.99
C ALA A 38 7.58 -8.67 -15.21
N ARG A 39 8.14 -8.30 -16.36
CA ARG A 39 7.36 -8.09 -17.58
C ARG A 39 6.65 -9.37 -18.05
N LEU A 40 7.34 -10.51 -17.98
CA LEU A 40 6.78 -11.81 -18.34
C LEU A 40 5.64 -12.21 -17.39
N THR A 41 5.82 -12.01 -16.09
CA THR A 41 4.81 -12.30 -15.07
C THR A 41 3.57 -11.45 -15.28
N LEU A 42 3.73 -10.14 -15.51
CA LEU A 42 2.61 -9.26 -15.85
C LEU A 42 1.89 -9.76 -17.10
N HIS A 43 2.62 -10.00 -18.19
CA HIS A 43 2.04 -10.48 -19.44
C HIS A 43 1.27 -11.79 -19.27
N HIS A 44 1.79 -12.72 -18.46
CA HIS A 44 1.11 -13.98 -18.15
C HIS A 44 -0.21 -13.74 -17.41
N ILE A 45 -0.21 -12.89 -16.38
CA ILE A 45 -1.41 -12.57 -15.60
C ILE A 45 -2.46 -11.87 -16.45
N LEU A 46 -2.07 -10.83 -17.21
CA LEU A 46 -2.99 -10.12 -18.12
C LEU A 46 -3.64 -11.08 -19.12
N LYS A 47 -2.83 -11.94 -19.74
CA LYS A 47 -3.33 -12.96 -20.67
C LYS A 47 -4.27 -13.96 -19.98
N GLY A 48 -3.97 -14.36 -18.74
CA GLY A 48 -4.82 -15.27 -17.96
C GLY A 48 -6.22 -14.71 -17.69
N HIS A 49 -6.33 -13.39 -17.51
CA HIS A 49 -7.60 -12.69 -17.25
C HIS A 49 -8.24 -12.08 -18.50
N GLY A 50 -7.66 -12.30 -19.68
CA GLY A 50 -8.17 -11.74 -20.95
C GLY A 50 -8.00 -10.23 -21.08
N ILE A 51 -7.07 -9.63 -20.31
CA ILE A 51 -6.73 -8.21 -20.39
C ILE A 51 -5.70 -8.01 -21.51
N PRO A 52 -5.90 -7.06 -22.44
CA PRO A 52 -4.92 -6.78 -23.48
C PRO A 52 -3.56 -6.35 -22.90
N ALA A 53 -2.47 -6.89 -23.45
CA ALA A 53 -1.12 -6.69 -22.90
C ALA A 53 -0.60 -5.25 -23.02
N ASP A 54 -1.17 -4.47 -23.95
CA ASP A 54 -0.87 -3.07 -24.17
C ASP A 54 -1.59 -2.13 -23.19
N TRP A 55 -2.50 -2.63 -22.35
CA TRP A 55 -3.26 -1.83 -21.40
C TRP A 55 -2.49 -1.51 -20.12
N VAL A 56 -1.54 -2.35 -19.73
CA VAL A 56 -0.72 -2.14 -18.52
C VAL A 56 0.73 -2.44 -18.86
N THR A 57 1.62 -1.54 -18.43
CA THR A 57 3.07 -1.74 -18.55
C THR A 57 3.70 -1.87 -17.17
N ALA A 58 4.80 -2.60 -17.09
CA ALA A 58 5.59 -2.76 -15.87
C ALA A 58 7.03 -2.31 -16.10
N ASP A 59 7.53 -1.53 -15.15
CA ASP A 59 8.95 -1.23 -15.00
C ASP A 59 9.43 -1.54 -13.59
N LEU A 60 10.72 -1.85 -13.45
CA LEU A 60 11.32 -2.24 -12.18
C LEU A 60 12.57 -1.43 -11.92
N ALA A 61 12.50 -0.60 -10.89
CA ALA A 61 13.56 0.29 -10.47
C ALA A 61 14.09 -0.15 -9.10
N PRO A 62 15.41 -0.29 -8.93
CA PRO A 62 16.01 -0.52 -7.64
C PRO A 62 15.95 0.77 -6.80
N VAL A 63 15.56 0.65 -5.53
CA VAL A 63 15.44 1.79 -4.61
C VAL A 63 16.05 1.43 -3.27
N HIS A 64 16.69 2.41 -2.64
CA HIS A 64 17.14 2.28 -1.26
C HIS A 64 16.12 2.94 -0.34
N VAL A 65 15.56 2.17 0.60
CA VAL A 65 14.60 2.66 1.59
C VAL A 65 15.34 2.92 2.90
N PRO A 66 15.40 4.18 3.37
CA PRO A 66 16.06 4.51 4.63
C PRO A 66 15.51 3.66 5.79
N GLY A 67 16.40 2.95 6.49
CA GLY A 67 16.04 2.10 7.64
C GLY A 67 15.48 0.72 7.28
N GLN A 68 15.17 0.44 6.02
CA GLN A 68 14.66 -0.86 5.57
C GLN A 68 15.59 -1.57 4.58
N GLY A 69 16.55 -0.84 3.99
CA GLY A 69 17.56 -1.39 3.09
C GLY A 69 17.15 -1.32 1.62
N ASP A 70 17.73 -2.20 0.81
CA ASP A 70 17.49 -2.21 -0.64
C ASP A 70 16.16 -2.90 -0.97
N ALA A 71 15.42 -2.30 -1.90
CA ALA A 71 14.11 -2.76 -2.34
C ALA A 71 13.98 -2.59 -3.87
N LEU A 72 12.98 -3.24 -4.44
CA LEU A 72 12.64 -3.14 -5.85
C LEU A 72 11.28 -2.45 -5.99
N LEU A 73 11.27 -1.27 -6.59
CA LEU A 73 10.07 -0.52 -6.92
C LEU A 73 9.52 -0.99 -8.26
N MET A 74 8.40 -1.69 -8.21
CA MET A 74 7.59 -2.06 -9.37
C MET A 74 6.62 -0.93 -9.71
N GLN A 75 6.82 -0.34 -10.88
CA GLN A 75 5.93 0.69 -11.42
C GLN A 75 4.98 0.06 -12.43
N LEU A 76 3.70 0.02 -12.08
CA LEU A 76 2.63 -0.41 -12.98
C LEU A 76 1.97 0.85 -13.56
N GLU A 77 1.96 0.96 -14.89
CA GLU A 77 1.37 2.09 -15.58
C GLU A 77 0.20 1.64 -16.46
N ILE A 78 -0.98 2.20 -16.17
CA ILE A 78 -2.21 1.97 -16.93
C ILE A 78 -2.17 2.84 -18.18
N MET A 79 -2.06 2.18 -19.33
CA MET A 79 -2.01 2.78 -20.66
C MET A 79 -3.39 2.96 -21.27
N HIS A 80 -4.35 2.11 -20.88
CA HIS A 80 -5.74 2.19 -21.34
C HIS A 80 -6.69 2.06 -20.15
N TRP A 81 -7.56 3.04 -20.00
CA TRP A 81 -8.54 3.09 -18.92
C TRP A 81 -9.65 2.08 -19.14
N HIS A 82 -9.95 1.34 -18.08
CA HIS A 82 -11.17 0.55 -17.96
C HIS A 82 -11.54 0.45 -16.49
N ASP A 83 -12.78 0.75 -16.12
CA ASP A 83 -13.19 0.82 -14.71
C ASP A 83 -12.90 -0.48 -13.97
N ALA A 84 -13.20 -1.63 -14.60
CA ALA A 84 -12.93 -2.93 -14.00
C ALA A 84 -11.43 -3.16 -13.72
N LEU A 85 -10.53 -2.68 -14.59
CA LEU A 85 -9.09 -2.83 -14.37
C LEU A 85 -8.64 -2.03 -13.15
N VAL A 86 -9.12 -0.79 -13.02
CA VAL A 86 -8.78 0.11 -11.91
C VAL A 86 -9.37 -0.38 -10.59
N LEU A 87 -10.63 -0.83 -10.61
CA LEU A 87 -11.32 -1.40 -9.45
C LEU A 87 -10.63 -2.67 -8.93
N HIS A 88 -10.06 -3.49 -9.81
CA HIS A 88 -9.37 -4.73 -9.46
C HIS A 88 -7.85 -4.61 -9.41
N ALA A 89 -7.31 -3.38 -9.45
CA ALA A 89 -5.86 -3.14 -9.36
C ALA A 89 -5.22 -3.77 -8.10
N PRO A 90 -5.85 -3.76 -6.90
CA PRO A 90 -5.29 -4.45 -5.74
C PRO A 90 -5.17 -5.97 -5.92
N THR A 91 -6.15 -6.60 -6.59
CA THR A 91 -6.12 -8.04 -6.88
C THR A 91 -5.04 -8.37 -7.90
N LEU A 92 -4.93 -7.57 -8.96
CA LEU A 92 -3.86 -7.70 -9.95
C LEU A 92 -2.47 -7.55 -9.30
N GLN A 93 -2.32 -6.61 -8.36
CA GLN A 93 -1.09 -6.45 -7.59
C GLN A 93 -0.75 -7.68 -6.74
N GLN A 94 -1.73 -8.28 -6.08
CA GLN A 94 -1.52 -9.49 -5.29
C GLN A 94 -1.08 -10.67 -6.15
N GLU A 95 -1.75 -10.91 -7.27
CA GLU A 95 -1.35 -11.97 -8.20
C GLU A 95 0.05 -11.74 -8.79
N MET A 96 0.40 -10.48 -9.03
CA MET A 96 1.72 -10.10 -9.48
C MET A 96 2.78 -10.41 -8.43
N LEU A 97 2.54 -10.04 -7.18
CA LEU A 97 3.42 -10.36 -6.06
C LEU A 97 3.60 -11.89 -5.89
N ASP A 98 2.50 -12.65 -5.90
CA ASP A 98 2.53 -14.11 -5.82
C ASP A 98 3.26 -14.74 -7.01
N GLY A 99 3.09 -14.17 -8.21
CA GLY A 99 3.84 -14.51 -9.41
C GLY A 99 5.34 -14.37 -9.21
N LEU A 100 5.79 -13.19 -8.78
CA LEU A 100 7.21 -12.89 -8.59
C LEU A 100 7.85 -13.77 -7.51
N LEU A 101 7.16 -13.96 -6.38
CA LEU A 101 7.65 -14.80 -5.28
C LEU A 101 7.81 -16.28 -5.67
N ARG A 102 7.00 -16.79 -6.62
CA ARG A 102 7.14 -18.15 -7.13
C ARG A 102 8.39 -18.36 -7.97
N PHE A 103 8.84 -17.34 -8.70
CA PHE A 103 9.99 -17.43 -9.59
C PHE A 103 11.31 -17.10 -8.90
N ASP A 104 11.30 -16.26 -7.86
CA ASP A 104 12.48 -15.98 -7.04
C ASP A 104 12.23 -16.31 -5.55
N PRO A 105 12.12 -17.61 -5.20
CA PRO A 105 11.97 -18.02 -3.80
C PRO A 105 13.25 -17.80 -2.98
N THR A 106 14.39 -17.54 -3.65
CA THR A 106 15.70 -17.34 -3.01
C THR A 106 15.98 -15.89 -2.62
N SER A 107 15.32 -14.91 -3.25
CA SER A 107 15.40 -13.50 -2.85
C SER A 107 14.54 -13.23 -1.60
N ASN A 108 14.77 -13.97 -0.53
CA ASN A 108 14.12 -13.79 0.76
C ASN A 108 14.41 -12.39 1.38
N SER A 109 15.22 -11.55 0.72
CA SER A 109 15.54 -10.17 1.05
C SER A 109 15.00 -9.12 0.07
N ALA A 110 14.44 -9.49 -1.09
CA ALA A 110 13.97 -8.51 -2.06
C ALA A 110 12.57 -8.01 -1.67
N HIS A 111 12.53 -6.84 -1.04
CA HIS A 111 11.27 -6.16 -0.74
C HIS A 111 10.72 -5.52 -2.03
N TYR A 112 9.54 -5.96 -2.48
CA TYR A 112 8.83 -5.32 -3.58
C TYR A 112 7.94 -4.18 -3.08
N LEU A 113 8.11 -3.01 -3.68
CA LEU A 113 7.24 -1.85 -3.48
C LEU A 113 6.45 -1.66 -4.77
N PHE A 114 5.14 -1.43 -4.67
CA PHE A 114 4.30 -1.19 -5.84
C PHE A 114 3.91 0.28 -5.92
N THR A 115 3.95 0.83 -7.13
CA THR A 115 3.37 2.13 -7.45
C THR A 115 2.52 2.02 -8.70
N TRP A 116 1.39 2.73 -8.68
CA TRP A 116 0.44 2.79 -9.77
C TRP A 116 0.51 4.16 -10.43
N LYS A 117 0.64 4.15 -11.75
CA LYS A 117 0.63 5.33 -12.60
C LYS A 117 -0.45 5.19 -13.64
N PHE A 118 -0.92 6.32 -14.13
CA PHE A 118 -1.84 6.40 -15.25
C PHE A 118 -1.15 7.20 -16.34
N SER A 119 -1.14 6.67 -17.56
CA SER A 119 -0.70 7.43 -18.72
C SER A 119 -1.60 8.67 -18.87
N PRO A 120 -1.03 9.85 -19.22
CA PRO A 120 -1.84 11.05 -19.47
C PRO A 120 -2.88 10.83 -20.58
N ASP A 121 -2.61 9.90 -21.49
CA ASP A 121 -3.45 9.57 -22.64
C ASP A 121 -4.26 8.27 -22.42
N CYS A 122 -4.40 7.80 -21.17
CA CYS A 122 -5.10 6.54 -20.90
C CYS A 122 -6.59 6.54 -21.21
N GLY A 123 -7.20 7.70 -21.48
CA GLY A 123 -8.63 7.80 -21.82
C GLY A 123 -9.55 7.74 -20.60
N CYS A 124 -9.08 8.14 -19.42
CA CYS A 124 -9.91 8.22 -18.22
C CYS A 124 -11.11 9.17 -18.43
N PRO A 125 -12.36 8.72 -18.21
CA PRO A 125 -13.56 9.54 -18.39
C PRO A 125 -13.79 10.53 -17.23
N HIS A 126 -13.09 10.35 -16.10
CA HIS A 126 -13.25 11.19 -14.91
C HIS A 126 -12.34 12.42 -14.99
N THR A 127 -12.83 13.47 -15.65
CA THR A 127 -12.09 14.74 -15.83
C THR A 127 -12.21 15.71 -14.65
N HIS A 128 -13.14 15.44 -13.72
CA HIS A 128 -13.39 16.27 -12.55
C HIS A 128 -13.46 15.41 -11.29
N MET A 129 -12.89 15.93 -10.20
CA MET A 129 -12.99 15.31 -8.90
C MET A 129 -14.44 15.42 -8.39
N PRO A 130 -14.98 14.38 -7.73
CA PRO A 130 -16.27 14.48 -7.06
C PRO A 130 -16.29 15.63 -6.06
N ASP A 131 -17.47 16.22 -5.86
CA ASP A 131 -17.71 17.20 -4.80
C ASP A 131 -17.35 16.60 -3.42
N PRO A 132 -16.81 17.38 -2.46
CA PRO A 132 -16.45 16.88 -1.13
C PRO A 132 -17.58 16.10 -0.43
N ASP A 133 -18.84 16.48 -0.64
CA ASP A 133 -20.00 15.82 -0.03
C ASP A 133 -20.14 14.35 -0.46
N PHE A 134 -19.63 13.99 -1.64
CA PHE A 134 -19.61 12.61 -2.13
C PHE A 134 -18.90 11.69 -1.14
N TRP A 135 -17.70 12.07 -0.69
CA TRP A 135 -16.88 11.26 0.21
C TRP A 135 -17.44 11.20 1.63
N ILE A 136 -18.03 12.31 2.11
CA ILE A 136 -18.65 12.37 3.44
C ILE A 136 -19.84 11.40 3.49
N LYS A 137 -20.69 11.42 2.45
CA LYS A 137 -21.84 10.52 2.36
C LYS A 137 -21.41 9.06 2.27
N GLU A 138 -20.42 8.74 1.45
CA GLU A 138 -19.92 7.37 1.32
C GLU A 138 -19.30 6.87 2.63
N GLY A 139 -18.50 7.69 3.31
CA GLY A 139 -17.92 7.35 4.62
C GLY A 139 -18.99 7.08 5.68
N ALA A 140 -20.05 7.89 5.72
CA ALA A 140 -21.18 7.67 6.64
C ALA A 140 -21.95 6.38 6.32
N LEU A 141 -22.19 6.08 5.04
CA LEU A 141 -22.81 4.83 4.59
C LEU A 141 -21.97 3.61 4.96
N GLN A 142 -20.65 3.71 4.85
CA GLN A 142 -19.76 2.61 5.19
C GLN A 142 -19.70 2.37 6.70
N ALA A 143 -19.67 3.43 7.52
CA ALA A 143 -19.71 3.33 8.98
C ALA A 143 -21.04 2.72 9.50
N ALA A 144 -22.16 3.03 8.85
CA ALA A 144 -23.46 2.44 9.20
C ALA A 144 -23.53 0.93 8.90
N LYS A 145 -22.82 0.46 7.87
CA LYS A 145 -22.75 -0.98 7.51
C LYS A 145 -21.87 -1.80 8.46
N THR A 146 -20.85 -1.19 9.07
CA THR A 146 -19.94 -1.85 10.03
C THR A 146 -20.35 -1.67 11.48
N ALA A 147 -21.43 -0.93 11.78
CA ALA A 147 -21.95 -0.82 13.13
C ALA A 147 -22.46 -2.21 13.61
N PRO A 148 -21.97 -2.73 14.75
CA PRO A 148 -22.47 -3.99 15.28
C PRO A 148 -23.95 -3.83 15.62
N ALA A 149 -24.77 -4.79 15.20
CA ALA A 149 -26.18 -4.86 15.57
C ALA A 149 -26.29 -5.05 17.09
N ALA A 150 -26.41 -3.96 17.83
CA ALA A 150 -26.62 -3.99 19.27
C ALA A 150 -28.10 -4.19 19.58
N ASN A 151 -28.35 -5.24 20.38
CA ASN A 151 -29.50 -5.50 21.25
C ASN A 151 -30.70 -6.26 20.65
N ILE A 152 -30.58 -7.59 20.63
CA ILE A 152 -31.70 -8.45 21.04
C ILE A 152 -31.93 -8.16 22.54
N PRO A 153 -33.15 -7.80 22.99
CA PRO A 153 -33.43 -7.73 24.42
C PRO A 153 -33.31 -9.14 24.99
N VAL A 154 -32.33 -9.35 25.87
CA VAL A 154 -32.27 -10.55 26.71
C VAL A 154 -33.42 -10.42 27.70
N ASP A 155 -34.46 -11.22 27.50
CA ASP A 155 -35.56 -11.42 28.44
C ASP A 155 -34.97 -11.99 29.73
N LEU A 156 -34.84 -11.16 30.76
CA LEU A 156 -34.42 -11.58 32.09
C LEU A 156 -35.66 -12.22 32.76
N PRO A 157 -35.64 -13.51 33.15
CA PRO A 157 -36.73 -14.05 33.92
C PRO A 157 -36.76 -13.36 35.28
N THR A 158 -37.93 -12.81 35.62
CA THR A 158 -38.24 -12.27 36.95
C THR A 158 -38.23 -13.43 37.94
N SER A 159 -37.10 -13.64 38.60
CA SER A 159 -37.03 -14.47 39.81
C SER A 159 -37.67 -13.71 40.96
N ASN A 160 -38.98 -13.94 41.11
CA ASN A 160 -39.70 -13.88 42.36
C ASN A 160 -39.14 -15.00 43.26
N GLU A 161 -38.71 -14.69 44.49
CA GLU A 161 -38.87 -15.50 45.72
C GLU A 161 -37.78 -15.21 46.78
N ASN A 162 -38.29 -14.71 47.91
CA ASN A 162 -37.88 -14.91 49.29
C ASN A 162 -36.58 -14.28 49.83
N ASP A 163 -36.84 -13.16 50.53
CA ASP A 163 -36.20 -12.74 51.78
C ASP A 163 -36.07 -13.88 52.81
N ASP A 164 -35.16 -13.63 53.75
CA ASP A 164 -34.91 -14.33 55.02
C ASP A 164 -34.29 -15.72 54.91
N ASP A 165 -32.98 -15.80 55.18
CA ASP A 165 -32.52 -16.31 56.48
C ASP A 165 -30.98 -16.50 56.56
N ASP A 166 -30.45 -16.02 57.69
CA ASP A 166 -29.44 -16.66 58.54
C ASP A 166 -27.94 -16.74 58.19
N HIS A 167 -27.20 -15.98 59.02
CA HIS A 167 -26.04 -16.39 59.82
C HIS A 167 -24.76 -16.94 59.15
N GLY A 168 -23.64 -16.24 59.42
CA GLY A 168 -22.42 -16.97 59.80
C GLY A 168 -21.08 -16.33 59.41
N PHE A 169 -20.41 -15.77 60.41
CA PHE A 169 -18.94 -15.76 60.59
C PHE A 169 -18.04 -14.88 59.68
N ALA A 170 -17.79 -13.68 60.20
CA ALA A 170 -16.50 -13.10 60.64
C ALA A 170 -15.23 -13.04 59.72
N PRO A 171 -14.37 -12.01 59.91
CA PRO A 171 -13.40 -11.52 58.93
C PRO A 171 -11.96 -12.04 59.14
N THR A 172 -11.08 -11.66 58.20
CA THR A 172 -9.59 -11.68 58.17
C THR A 172 -8.91 -13.02 57.88
N GLN A 173 -8.03 -13.07 56.86
CA GLN A 173 -6.59 -12.80 57.00
C GLN A 173 -5.90 -12.64 55.62
N ILE A 174 -4.98 -11.68 55.55
CA ILE A 174 -4.04 -11.44 54.44
C ILE A 174 -2.78 -12.26 54.73
N PRO A 175 -2.23 -13.07 53.80
CA PRO A 175 -0.90 -13.64 53.96
C PRO A 175 0.17 -12.68 53.40
N ASP A 176 1.16 -12.33 54.24
CA ASP A 176 2.43 -11.70 53.83
C ASP A 176 3.39 -12.76 53.22
N PRO A 177 4.37 -12.37 52.41
CA PRO A 177 5.17 -13.26 51.58
C PRO A 177 6.44 -13.76 52.27
N GLY A 178 6.86 -14.97 51.89
CA GLY A 178 8.19 -15.53 52.13
C GLY A 178 8.70 -16.20 50.86
#